data_AF-A0A1Q2YFK1-F1
#
_entry.id   AF-A0A1Q2YFK1-F1
#
_cell.length_a   1.000
_cell.length_b   1.000
_cell.length_c   1.000
_cell.angle_alpha   90.00
_cell.angle_beta   90.00
_cell.angle_gamma   90.00
#
_symmetry.space_group_name_H-M   'P 1'
#
loop_
_entity.id
_entity.type
_entity.pdbx_description
1 polymer ?
#
loop_
_entity_poly.entity_id
_entity_poly.type
_entity_poly.pdbx_seq_one_letter_code
_entity_poly.pdbx_strand_id
1 'polypeptide(L)'
;MQSSVLPPLGSPLPFPNSSDVAILKYVGSVSGHDGVFCGLELCGALAARGKNNGSVNGMAYFQVDTPNSGLFVPLRKVIGWLSSGNVNGNGPFSSNILSPPNAQQQQQQYASPTASLSSVGNGNAAAGDNSNELRRHINVLEKRLVQRENDLRELDVQLDELDATLRTNDARLARKEERFNRYRNDKEDEIKLLVGTVEALEKKVGDAEEIYAAKIRQLEQQRSGSPDSKTAVLEEKIKALEKELSVQKDMHASFKVSKTMEINELRKAEMEAYKLNEELKRLREESVDAVETENLKRQNEQLVQELESMRMDMELRDTKIKSLEELLKSTQQENDALRNHGYDIPSSATTMSNKNLLDENGGLKVFVPEEKIDPSAGREDFCSFCDREGHSTDDCPYEKDNIELF
;
A
#
# COMPACT_ATOMS: atom_id res chain seq x y z
N MET A 1 -13.54 -0.40 10.98
CA MET A 1 -14.39 0.81 11.14
C MET A 1 -15.73 0.57 10.43
N GLN A 2 -16.63 1.55 10.30
CA GLN A 2 -17.73 1.40 9.34
C GLN A 2 -17.10 1.26 7.96
N SER A 3 -17.00 0.02 7.48
CA SER A 3 -16.79 -0.28 6.07
C SER A 3 -17.68 0.68 5.30
N SER A 4 -17.12 1.61 4.52
CA SER A 4 -17.91 2.48 3.66
C SER A 4 -18.39 1.66 2.47
N VAL A 5 -19.23 0.68 2.80
CA VAL A 5 -20.06 -0.11 1.91
C VAL A 5 -20.79 0.92 1.08
N LEU A 6 -20.58 0.86 -0.23
CA LEU A 6 -21.35 1.67 -1.15
C LEU A 6 -22.83 1.45 -0.82
N PRO A 7 -23.61 2.53 -0.70
CA PRO A 7 -25.04 2.41 -0.52
C PRO A 7 -25.66 1.50 -1.61
N PRO A 8 -26.77 0.80 -1.33
CA PRO A 8 -27.43 -0.04 -2.32
C PRO A 8 -27.73 0.72 -3.62
N LEU A 9 -27.77 0.01 -4.74
CA LEU A 9 -28.21 0.60 -6.01
C LEU A 9 -29.59 1.26 -5.84
N GLY A 10 -29.75 2.45 -6.42
CA GLY A 10 -30.89 3.34 -6.23
C GLY A 10 -30.70 4.39 -5.13
N SER A 11 -29.65 4.30 -4.32
CA SER A 11 -29.40 5.27 -3.25
C SER A 11 -28.89 6.60 -3.78
N PRO A 12 -29.32 7.74 -3.20
CA PRO A 12 -28.73 9.05 -3.48
C PRO A 12 -27.35 9.17 -2.83
N LEU A 13 -26.39 9.72 -3.58
CA LEU A 13 -25.04 10.01 -3.17
C LEU A 13 -24.78 11.52 -3.23
N PRO A 14 -24.02 12.09 -2.28
CA PRO A 14 -23.57 13.47 -2.38
C PRO A 14 -22.65 13.64 -3.60
N PHE A 15 -22.83 14.73 -4.35
CA PHE A 15 -21.98 15.06 -5.48
C PHE A 15 -21.02 16.20 -5.12
N PRO A 16 -19.70 16.10 -5.40
CA PRO A 16 -18.74 17.11 -4.99
C PRO A 16 -19.06 18.51 -5.51
N ASN A 17 -18.93 19.50 -4.64
CA ASN A 17 -19.15 20.91 -4.94
C ASN A 17 -20.57 21.20 -5.48
N SER A 18 -21.56 20.40 -5.08
CA SER A 18 -22.96 20.61 -5.42
C SER A 18 -23.84 20.31 -4.22
N SER A 19 -24.96 21.03 -4.11
CA SER A 19 -26.05 20.71 -3.18
C SER A 19 -26.97 19.61 -3.71
N ASP A 20 -26.88 19.28 -5.01
CA ASP A 20 -27.67 18.24 -5.64
C ASP A 20 -27.02 16.86 -5.47
N VAL A 21 -27.84 15.82 -5.59
CA VAL A 21 -27.43 14.41 -5.42
C VAL A 21 -27.33 13.69 -6.76
N ALA A 22 -26.55 12.61 -6.76
CA ALA A 22 -26.49 11.65 -7.85
C ALA A 22 -27.01 10.29 -7.39
N ILE A 23 -27.80 9.59 -8.19
CA ILE A 23 -28.34 8.27 -7.83
C ILE A 23 -27.37 7.19 -8.33
N LEU A 24 -26.94 6.29 -7.44
CA LEU A 24 -26.11 5.15 -7.82
C LEU A 24 -26.95 4.13 -8.59
N LYS A 25 -26.61 3.84 -9.85
CA LYS A 25 -27.38 2.92 -10.71
C LYS A 25 -26.60 1.67 -11.12
N TYR A 26 -25.27 1.71 -11.11
CA TYR A 26 -24.42 0.61 -11.50
C TYR A 26 -23.11 0.61 -10.72
N VAL A 27 -22.54 -0.56 -10.45
CA VAL A 27 -21.17 -0.74 -9.94
C VAL A 27 -20.54 -1.93 -10.66
N GLY A 28 -19.43 -1.73 -11.35
CA GLY A 28 -18.74 -2.83 -12.05
C GLY A 28 -17.77 -2.36 -13.12
N SER A 29 -17.21 -3.30 -13.87
CA SER A 29 -16.34 -3.01 -15.01
C SER A 29 -17.12 -2.39 -16.18
N VAL A 30 -16.46 -1.60 -17.01
CA VAL A 30 -17.06 -0.98 -18.20
C VAL A 30 -16.20 -1.33 -19.42
N SER A 31 -16.84 -1.81 -20.49
CA SER A 31 -16.16 -2.21 -21.73
C SER A 31 -15.30 -1.07 -22.30
N GLY A 32 -14.04 -1.37 -22.60
CA GLY A 32 -13.07 -0.39 -23.11
C GLY A 32 -12.42 0.48 -22.03
N HIS A 33 -12.71 0.26 -20.74
CA HIS A 33 -12.11 0.99 -19.63
C HIS A 33 -11.62 0.04 -18.52
N ASP A 34 -10.39 0.27 -18.05
CA ASP A 34 -9.81 -0.52 -16.97
C ASP A 34 -10.27 -0.04 -15.58
N GLY A 35 -10.60 -1.00 -14.71
CA GLY A 35 -11.03 -0.76 -13.33
C GLY A 35 -12.54 -0.91 -13.08
N VAL A 36 -12.96 -0.56 -11.87
CA VAL A 36 -14.37 -0.60 -11.42
C VAL A 36 -14.94 0.82 -11.40
N PHE A 37 -16.13 0.98 -11.97
CA PHE A 37 -16.83 2.25 -12.10
C PHE A 37 -18.21 2.19 -11.45
N CYS A 38 -18.63 3.32 -10.90
CA CYS A 38 -20.00 3.59 -10.53
C CYS A 38 -20.70 4.31 -11.69
N GLY A 39 -21.82 3.76 -12.15
CA GLY A 39 -22.75 4.46 -13.02
C GLY A 39 -23.72 5.27 -12.17
N LEU A 40 -23.71 6.58 -12.38
CA LEU A 40 -24.51 7.54 -11.64
C LEU A 40 -25.52 8.20 -12.57
N GLU A 41 -26.75 8.36 -12.10
CA GLU A 41 -27.72 9.27 -12.70
C GLU A 41 -27.67 10.62 -11.98
N LEU A 42 -27.35 11.68 -12.71
CA LEU A 42 -27.34 13.03 -12.17
C LEU A 42 -28.76 13.62 -12.18
N CYS A 43 -29.23 14.09 -11.03
CA CYS A 43 -30.57 14.66 -10.88
C CYS A 43 -30.54 16.19 -10.77
N GLY A 44 -31.70 16.84 -10.91
CA GLY A 44 -31.83 18.28 -10.69
C GLY A 44 -30.96 19.12 -11.64
N ALA A 45 -30.26 20.13 -11.11
CA ALA A 45 -29.41 21.00 -11.93
C ALA A 45 -28.15 20.29 -12.43
N LEU A 46 -27.76 19.15 -11.82
CA LEU A 46 -26.63 18.34 -12.28
C LEU A 46 -26.94 17.52 -13.53
N ALA A 47 -28.22 17.30 -13.89
CA ALA A 47 -28.59 16.46 -15.03
C ALA A 47 -27.90 16.89 -16.33
N ALA A 48 -27.73 18.21 -16.54
CA ALA A 48 -27.04 18.76 -17.71
C ALA A 48 -25.53 18.47 -17.76
N ARG A 49 -24.92 18.01 -16.65
CA ARG A 49 -23.49 17.64 -16.57
C ARG A 49 -23.23 16.17 -16.85
N GLY A 50 -24.28 15.39 -17.11
CA GLY A 50 -24.15 14.01 -17.54
C GLY A 50 -23.50 13.93 -18.92
N LYS A 51 -23.03 12.74 -19.28
CA LYS A 51 -22.26 12.50 -20.50
C LYS A 51 -22.82 11.37 -21.37
N ASN A 52 -23.70 10.55 -20.81
CA ASN A 52 -24.21 9.36 -21.48
C ASN A 52 -25.62 9.02 -20.99
N ASN A 53 -26.26 8.09 -21.69
CA ASN A 53 -27.60 7.58 -21.35
C ASN A 53 -27.54 6.24 -20.58
N GLY A 54 -26.42 5.93 -19.93
CA GLY A 54 -26.18 4.65 -19.26
C GLY A 54 -25.64 3.54 -20.17
N SER A 55 -25.27 3.86 -21.42
CA SER A 55 -24.61 2.94 -22.34
C SER A 55 -23.21 3.40 -22.76
N VAL A 56 -22.32 2.44 -23.06
CA VAL A 56 -20.96 2.67 -23.59
C VAL A 56 -20.71 1.68 -24.73
N ASN A 57 -20.30 2.19 -25.91
CA ASN A 57 -20.02 1.38 -27.10
C ASN A 57 -21.17 0.42 -27.50
N GLY A 58 -22.42 0.87 -27.37
CA GLY A 58 -23.62 0.09 -27.70
C GLY A 58 -24.06 -0.92 -26.63
N MET A 59 -23.31 -1.06 -25.53
CA MET A 59 -23.68 -1.92 -24.40
C MET A 59 -24.34 -1.09 -23.30
N ALA A 60 -25.55 -1.46 -22.88
CA ALA A 60 -26.30 -0.78 -21.82
C ALA A 60 -25.94 -1.33 -20.44
N TYR A 61 -25.62 -0.46 -19.49
CA TYR A 61 -25.25 -0.82 -18.11
C TYR A 61 -26.32 -0.41 -17.11
N PHE A 62 -26.91 0.77 -17.30
CA PHE A 62 -28.02 1.27 -16.51
C PHE A 62 -28.94 2.15 -17.34
N GLN A 63 -30.11 2.48 -16.79
CA GLN A 63 -31.05 3.40 -17.41
C GLN A 63 -31.06 4.73 -16.66
N VAL A 64 -31.32 5.80 -17.41
CA VAL A 64 -31.50 7.15 -16.89
C VAL A 64 -32.88 7.65 -17.29
N ASP A 65 -33.52 8.41 -16.40
CA ASP A 65 -34.84 9.01 -16.60
C ASP A 65 -34.73 10.29 -17.42
N THR A 66 -33.64 11.05 -17.22
CA THR A 66 -33.32 12.23 -18.03
C THR A 66 -32.29 11.89 -19.11
N PRO A 67 -32.55 12.18 -20.40
CA PRO A 67 -31.58 11.92 -21.46
C PRO A 67 -30.21 12.54 -21.18
N ASN A 68 -29.15 11.76 -21.38
CA ASN A 68 -27.75 12.13 -21.16
C ASN A 68 -27.37 12.52 -19.73
N SER A 69 -28.19 12.24 -18.71
CA SER A 69 -27.85 12.54 -17.31
C SER A 69 -26.88 11.53 -16.66
N GLY A 70 -26.54 10.45 -17.37
CA GLY A 70 -25.68 9.38 -16.89
C GLY A 70 -24.21 9.76 -16.86
N LEU A 71 -23.49 9.30 -15.84
CA LEU A 71 -22.06 9.53 -15.66
C LEU A 71 -21.37 8.30 -15.08
N PHE A 72 -20.28 7.84 -15.72
CA PHE A 72 -19.40 6.83 -15.13
C PHE A 72 -18.27 7.48 -14.36
N VAL A 73 -18.06 7.07 -13.12
CA VAL A 73 -17.03 7.59 -12.23
C VAL A 73 -16.26 6.42 -11.62
N PRO A 74 -14.91 6.45 -11.58
CA PRO A 74 -14.14 5.40 -10.91
C PRO A 74 -14.58 5.20 -9.45
N LEU A 75 -14.75 3.95 -9.03
CA LEU A 75 -15.23 3.56 -7.70
C LEU A 75 -14.50 4.30 -6.57
N ARG A 76 -13.16 4.36 -6.64
CA ARG A 76 -12.30 5.05 -5.67
C ARG A 76 -12.66 6.52 -5.43
N LYS A 77 -13.14 7.22 -6.47
CA LYS A 77 -13.54 8.63 -6.34
C LYS A 77 -14.86 8.74 -5.57
N VAL A 78 -15.81 7.86 -5.86
CA VAL A 78 -17.12 7.86 -5.19
C VAL A 78 -16.96 7.52 -3.71
N ILE A 79 -16.10 6.57 -3.36
CA ILE A 79 -15.74 6.27 -1.96
C ILE A 79 -15.17 7.52 -1.28
N GLY A 80 -14.26 8.23 -1.94
CA GLY A 80 -13.73 9.50 -1.43
C GLY A 80 -14.80 10.55 -1.14
N TRP A 81 -15.85 10.63 -1.95
CA TRP A 81 -16.97 11.57 -1.72
C TRP A 81 -17.77 11.23 -0.46
N LEU A 82 -17.94 9.94 -0.18
CA LEU A 82 -18.66 9.46 0.99
C LEU A 82 -17.87 9.69 2.28
N SER A 83 -16.54 9.57 2.21
CA SER A 83 -15.65 9.79 3.36
C SER A 83 -15.47 11.28 3.70
N SER A 84 -15.60 12.18 2.72
CA SER A 84 -15.41 13.63 2.90
C SER A 84 -16.69 14.41 3.25
N GLY A 85 -17.72 13.75 3.77
CA GLY A 85 -19.03 14.34 4.07
C GLY A 85 -19.10 15.40 5.19
N ASN A 86 -18.00 16.06 5.55
CA ASN A 86 -18.03 17.21 6.45
C ASN A 86 -17.15 18.36 5.93
N VAL A 87 -17.72 19.58 5.98
CA VAL A 87 -17.23 20.94 5.64
C VAL A 87 -17.10 21.42 4.17
N ASN A 88 -18.05 22.30 3.82
CA ASN A 88 -18.06 23.46 2.93
C ASN A 88 -16.78 23.85 2.14
N GLY A 89 -16.91 23.81 0.80
CA GLY A 89 -16.56 24.83 -0.20
C GLY A 89 -15.25 25.63 -0.12
N ASN A 90 -14.28 25.30 -0.98
CA ASN A 90 -13.75 26.17 -2.06
C ASN A 90 -12.67 25.42 -2.87
N GLY A 91 -12.82 25.39 -4.20
CA GLY A 91 -11.73 24.97 -5.12
C GLY A 91 -10.71 26.11 -5.36
N PRO A 92 -9.63 25.91 -6.14
CA PRO A 92 -9.60 25.07 -7.36
C PRO A 92 -8.38 24.13 -7.50
N PHE A 93 -8.46 23.33 -8.56
CA PHE A 93 -7.47 22.38 -9.08
C PHE A 93 -6.00 22.67 -8.77
N SER A 94 -5.29 21.67 -8.23
CA SER A 94 -3.88 21.43 -8.55
C SER A 94 -3.57 19.95 -8.36
N SER A 95 -3.19 19.32 -9.47
CA SER A 95 -2.48 18.04 -9.52
C SER A 95 -1.11 18.25 -8.88
N ASN A 96 -0.94 17.77 -7.64
CA ASN A 96 0.32 17.45 -6.99
C ASN A 96 0.03 17.13 -5.53
N ILE A 97 0.02 15.86 -5.13
CA ILE A 97 0.57 15.37 -3.85
C ILE A 97 0.97 13.90 -4.08
N LEU A 98 2.18 13.71 -4.60
CA LEU A 98 3.06 12.61 -4.23
C LEU A 98 4.41 13.29 -3.97
N SER A 99 4.51 13.83 -2.76
CA SER A 99 5.78 14.11 -2.12
C SER A 99 5.59 13.69 -0.67
N PRO A 100 6.48 12.86 -0.11
CA PRO A 100 6.36 12.42 1.27
C PRO A 100 6.47 13.66 2.17
N PRO A 101 5.66 13.77 3.25
CA PRO A 101 5.93 14.78 4.25
C PRO A 101 7.29 14.48 4.83
N ASN A 102 8.19 15.44 4.65
CA ASN A 102 9.48 15.57 5.30
C ASN A 102 9.35 15.15 6.77
N ALA A 103 10.11 14.14 7.17
CA ALA A 103 10.33 13.79 8.56
C ALA A 103 11.21 14.87 9.20
N GLN A 104 10.62 16.03 9.51
CA GLN A 104 11.15 16.92 10.52
C GLN A 104 10.21 16.91 11.71
N GLN A 105 10.68 16.21 12.75
CA GLN A 105 10.44 16.45 14.16
C GLN A 105 9.15 17.21 14.48
N GLN A 106 8.05 16.46 14.66
CA GLN A 106 7.10 16.82 15.69
C GLN A 106 7.28 15.83 16.85
N GLN A 107 8.24 16.16 17.72
CA GLN A 107 8.09 15.82 19.13
C GLN A 107 6.82 16.55 19.60
N GLN A 108 5.67 15.87 19.55
CA GLN A 108 4.56 16.31 20.37
C GLN A 108 4.96 16.01 21.82
N GLN A 109 5.33 17.10 22.50
CA GLN A 109 5.45 17.18 23.94
C GLN A 109 4.21 16.54 24.57
N TYR A 110 4.41 15.40 25.21
CA TYR A 110 3.50 14.91 26.22
C TYR A 110 3.59 15.88 27.40
N ALA A 111 2.70 16.87 27.41
CA ALA A 111 2.45 17.65 28.62
C ALA A 111 1.89 16.68 29.68
N SER A 112 2.74 16.30 30.62
CA SER A 112 2.31 15.77 31.92
C SER A 112 1.33 16.77 32.53
N PRO A 113 0.17 16.35 33.07
CA PRO A 113 -0.59 17.23 33.92
C PRO A 113 0.23 17.44 35.19
N THR A 114 0.90 18.60 35.29
CA THR A 114 1.40 19.13 36.55
C THR A 114 0.17 19.45 37.41
N ALA A 115 -0.17 18.52 38.30
CA ALA A 115 -1.09 18.81 39.38
C ALA A 115 -0.42 19.83 40.31
N SER A 116 -0.81 21.10 40.17
CA SER A 116 -0.51 22.15 41.13
C SER A 116 -1.08 21.77 42.50
N LEU A 117 -0.21 21.42 43.44
CA LEU A 117 -0.57 21.20 44.83
C LEU A 117 -0.71 22.55 45.54
N SER A 118 -1.92 23.11 45.50
CA SER A 118 -2.34 24.12 46.47
C SER A 118 -2.83 23.46 47.76
N SER A 119 -2.06 23.73 48.81
CA SER A 119 -2.38 23.75 50.25
C SER A 119 -3.82 23.48 50.72
N VAL A 120 -3.92 22.43 51.57
CA VAL A 120 -4.74 22.26 52.79
C VAL A 120 -6.27 22.06 52.65
N GLY A 121 -6.72 20.85 53.03
CA GLY A 121 -8.07 20.60 53.54
C GLY A 121 -8.62 19.17 53.36
N ASN A 122 -8.59 18.37 54.44
CA ASN A 122 -9.31 17.11 54.68
C ASN A 122 -9.11 15.93 53.69
N GLY A 123 -8.27 14.97 54.12
CA GLY A 123 -8.11 13.67 53.49
C GLY A 123 -9.37 12.81 53.59
N ASN A 124 -9.91 12.41 52.43
CA ASN A 124 -10.56 11.12 52.14
C ASN A 124 -11.32 11.13 50.78
N ALA A 125 -11.47 12.28 50.11
CA ALA A 125 -12.19 12.37 48.83
C ALA A 125 -11.30 12.36 47.57
N ALA A 126 -10.04 12.81 47.63
CA ALA A 126 -9.18 13.01 46.45
C ALA A 126 -8.66 11.71 45.80
N ALA A 127 -8.54 10.61 46.54
CA ALA A 127 -8.07 9.32 46.00
C ALA A 127 -9.12 8.64 45.11
N GLY A 128 -10.42 8.87 45.37
CA GLY A 128 -11.52 8.31 44.60
C GLY A 128 -11.68 8.96 43.22
N ASP A 129 -11.40 10.25 43.10
CA ASP A 129 -11.59 11.00 41.85
C ASP A 129 -10.50 10.65 40.80
N ASN A 130 -9.23 10.55 41.23
CA ASN A 130 -8.13 10.08 40.39
C ASN A 130 -8.33 8.62 39.91
N SER A 131 -8.92 7.76 40.74
CA SER A 131 -9.23 6.37 40.36
C SER A 131 -10.33 6.30 39.30
N ASN A 132 -11.33 7.18 39.39
CA ASN A 132 -12.42 7.27 38.41
C ASN A 132 -11.93 7.86 37.07
N GLU A 133 -11.04 8.85 37.11
CA GLU A 133 -10.38 9.42 35.94
C GLU A 133 -9.55 8.37 35.18
N LEU A 134 -8.71 7.59 35.89
CA LEU A 134 -7.94 6.49 35.30
C LEU A 134 -8.83 5.42 34.69
N ARG A 135 -9.93 5.04 35.37
CA ARG A 135 -10.92 4.08 34.84
C ARG A 135 -11.58 4.58 33.56
N ARG A 136 -11.88 5.87 33.45
CA ARG A 136 -12.40 6.46 32.20
C ARG A 136 -11.35 6.40 31.10
N HIS A 137 -10.09 6.69 31.41
CA HIS A 137 -9.00 6.65 30.44
C HIS A 137 -8.74 5.23 29.91
N ILE A 138 -8.72 4.23 30.81
CA ILE A 138 -8.59 2.80 30.43
C ILE A 138 -9.73 2.38 29.49
N ASN A 139 -10.98 2.74 29.81
CA ASN A 139 -12.12 2.44 28.94
C ASN A 139 -11.99 3.08 27.54
N VAL A 140 -11.41 4.28 27.45
CA VAL A 140 -11.15 4.93 26.15
C VAL A 140 -10.06 4.20 25.37
N LEU A 141 -8.98 3.77 26.04
CA LEU A 141 -7.90 2.99 25.42
C LEU A 141 -8.37 1.60 24.96
N GLU A 142 -9.18 0.90 25.76
CA GLU A 142 -9.78 -0.38 25.39
C GLU A 142 -10.67 -0.26 24.15
N LYS A 143 -11.52 0.78 24.09
CA LYS A 143 -12.32 1.07 22.89
C LYS A 143 -11.46 1.36 21.66
N ARG A 144 -10.35 2.09 21.83
CA ARG A 144 -9.39 2.35 20.74
C ARG A 144 -8.67 1.09 20.30
N LEU A 145 -8.32 0.20 21.22
CA LEU A 145 -7.65 -1.07 20.93
C LEU A 145 -8.57 -1.99 20.13
N VAL A 146 -9.83 -2.18 20.57
CA VAL A 146 -10.84 -2.94 19.83
C VAL A 146 -11.08 -2.33 18.44
N GLN A 147 -11.08 -0.98 18.33
CA GLN A 147 -11.21 -0.34 17.04
C GLN A 147 -10.03 -0.67 16.12
N ARG A 148 -8.79 -0.62 16.62
CA ARG A 148 -7.59 -0.96 15.86
C ARG A 148 -7.54 -2.42 15.44
N GLU A 149 -7.93 -3.34 16.31
CA GLU A 149 -8.05 -4.76 15.96
C GLU A 149 -9.04 -4.99 14.81
N ASN A 150 -10.17 -4.29 14.82
CA ASN A 150 -11.14 -4.38 13.74
C ASN A 150 -10.61 -3.78 12.43
N ASP A 151 -9.87 -2.68 12.50
CA ASP A 151 -9.26 -2.05 11.32
C ASP A 151 -8.16 -2.95 10.72
N LEU A 152 -7.37 -3.63 11.55
CA LEU A 152 -6.39 -4.61 11.11
C LEU A 152 -7.05 -5.80 10.39
N ARG A 153 -8.15 -6.34 10.93
CA ARG A 153 -8.93 -7.39 10.24
C ARG A 153 -9.49 -6.93 8.91
N GLU A 154 -9.96 -5.68 8.84
CA GLU A 154 -10.49 -5.09 7.60
C GLU A 154 -9.39 -4.94 6.53
N LEU A 155 -8.19 -4.50 6.93
CA LEU A 155 -7.03 -4.44 6.04
C LEU A 155 -6.57 -5.83 5.58
N ASP A 156 -6.61 -6.83 6.45
CA ASP A 156 -6.24 -8.21 6.11
C ASP A 156 -7.14 -8.78 5.00
N VAL A 157 -8.46 -8.59 5.12
CA VAL A 157 -9.41 -8.99 4.07
C VAL A 157 -9.15 -8.23 2.76
N GLN A 158 -8.83 -6.94 2.82
CA GLN A 158 -8.51 -6.16 1.62
C GLN A 158 -7.22 -6.63 0.94
N LEU A 159 -6.21 -7.04 1.72
CA LEU A 159 -4.98 -7.62 1.18
C LEU A 159 -5.26 -8.95 0.48
N ASP A 160 -6.07 -9.83 1.07
CA ASP A 160 -6.48 -11.09 0.45
C ASP A 160 -7.22 -10.87 -0.88
N GLU A 161 -8.12 -9.88 -0.94
CA GLU A 161 -8.85 -9.50 -2.17
C GLU A 161 -7.91 -8.95 -3.26
N LEU A 162 -6.94 -8.11 -2.88
CA LEU A 162 -5.93 -7.58 -3.79
C LEU A 162 -5.03 -8.71 -4.31
N ASP A 163 -4.58 -9.62 -3.46
CA ASP A 163 -3.78 -10.78 -3.84
C ASP A 163 -4.54 -11.70 -4.79
N ALA A 164 -5.82 -11.97 -4.54
CA ALA A 164 -6.66 -12.73 -5.45
C ALA A 164 -6.80 -12.05 -6.84
N THR A 165 -6.91 -10.71 -6.84
CA THR A 165 -6.96 -9.90 -8.05
C THR A 165 -5.64 -9.94 -8.82
N LEU A 166 -4.51 -9.82 -8.13
CA LEU A 166 -3.16 -9.93 -8.71
C LEU A 166 -2.96 -11.29 -9.36
N ARG A 167 -3.25 -12.38 -8.64
CA ARG A 167 -3.16 -13.75 -9.18
C ARG A 167 -4.01 -13.94 -10.44
N THR A 168 -5.20 -13.37 -10.46
CA THR A 168 -6.09 -13.42 -11.64
C THR A 168 -5.50 -12.65 -12.82
N ASN A 169 -4.92 -11.48 -12.57
CA ASN A 169 -4.25 -10.69 -13.61
C ASN A 169 -2.99 -11.39 -14.14
N ASP A 170 -2.18 -11.98 -13.26
CA ASP A 170 -0.99 -12.75 -13.63
C ASP A 170 -1.37 -13.96 -14.49
N ALA A 171 -2.40 -14.70 -14.11
CA ALA A 171 -2.92 -15.80 -14.93
C ALA A 171 -3.41 -15.30 -16.31
N ARG A 172 -4.05 -14.13 -16.36
CA ARG A 172 -4.50 -13.51 -17.62
C ARG A 172 -3.32 -13.07 -18.49
N LEU A 173 -2.26 -12.52 -17.90
CA LEU A 173 -1.03 -12.14 -18.58
C LEU A 173 -0.29 -13.38 -19.11
N ALA A 174 -0.11 -14.40 -18.29
CA ALA A 174 0.52 -15.67 -18.70
C ALA A 174 -0.19 -16.31 -19.90
N ARG A 175 -1.54 -16.33 -19.90
CA ARG A 175 -2.32 -16.81 -21.06
C ARG A 175 -2.13 -15.95 -22.31
N LYS A 176 -1.98 -14.63 -22.17
CA LYS A 176 -1.71 -13.74 -23.30
C LYS A 176 -0.30 -13.98 -23.85
N GLU A 177 0.71 -14.07 -22.98
CA GLU A 177 2.10 -14.36 -23.33
C GLU A 177 2.22 -15.72 -24.02
N GLU A 178 1.54 -16.76 -23.52
CA GLU A 178 1.52 -18.08 -24.13
C GLU A 178 0.87 -18.06 -25.53
N ARG A 179 -0.24 -17.36 -25.71
CA ARG A 179 -0.86 -17.18 -27.05
C ARG A 179 0.06 -16.43 -28.01
N PHE A 180 0.72 -15.39 -27.53
CA PHE A 180 1.65 -14.61 -28.34
C PHE A 180 2.86 -15.47 -28.77
N ASN A 181 3.45 -16.24 -27.84
CA ASN A 181 4.56 -17.14 -28.15
C ASN A 181 4.15 -18.24 -29.13
N ARG A 182 2.95 -18.80 -29.00
CA ARG A 182 2.41 -19.74 -30.00
C ARG A 182 2.32 -19.10 -31.39
N TYR A 183 1.69 -17.92 -31.48
CA TYR A 183 1.57 -17.20 -32.75
C TYR A 183 2.95 -16.89 -33.36
N ARG A 184 3.90 -16.44 -32.55
CA ARG A 184 5.28 -16.19 -32.98
C ARG A 184 5.93 -17.46 -33.55
N ASN A 185 5.88 -18.56 -32.82
CA ASN A 185 6.48 -19.83 -33.25
C ASN A 185 5.84 -20.34 -34.55
N ASP A 186 4.51 -20.27 -34.66
CA ASP A 186 3.78 -20.65 -35.87
C ASP A 186 4.24 -19.82 -37.08
N LYS A 187 4.46 -18.52 -36.90
CA LYS A 187 4.98 -17.63 -37.96
C LYS A 187 6.44 -17.87 -38.29
N GLU A 188 7.26 -18.21 -37.31
CA GLU A 188 8.65 -18.58 -37.54
C GLU A 188 8.75 -19.89 -38.35
N ASP A 189 7.91 -20.87 -38.04
CA ASP A 189 7.82 -22.12 -38.78
C ASP A 189 7.28 -21.93 -40.21
N GLU A 190 6.30 -21.03 -40.40
CA GLU A 190 5.81 -20.62 -41.72
C GLU A 190 6.94 -19.98 -42.56
N ILE A 191 7.75 -19.09 -41.97
CA ILE A 191 8.92 -18.51 -42.63
C ILE A 191 9.93 -19.60 -43.01
N LYS A 192 10.26 -20.51 -42.09
CA LYS A 192 11.21 -21.62 -42.36
C LYS A 192 10.74 -22.47 -43.52
N LEU A 193 9.45 -22.80 -43.57
CA LEU A 193 8.87 -23.57 -44.67
C LEU A 193 8.98 -22.81 -46.00
N LEU A 194 8.61 -21.54 -46.03
CA LEU A 194 8.70 -20.71 -47.25
C LEU A 194 10.14 -20.61 -47.75
N VAL A 195 11.10 -20.34 -46.87
CA VAL A 195 12.53 -20.30 -47.22
C VAL A 195 12.98 -21.64 -47.81
N GLY A 196 12.65 -22.76 -47.16
CA GLY A 196 12.98 -24.09 -47.68
C GLY A 196 12.35 -24.39 -49.05
N THR A 197 11.12 -23.93 -49.31
CA THR A 197 10.49 -24.09 -50.63
C THR A 197 11.20 -23.28 -51.72
N VAL A 198 11.64 -22.05 -51.41
CA VAL A 198 12.39 -21.21 -52.35
C VAL A 198 13.73 -21.87 -52.67
N GLU A 199 14.49 -22.31 -51.67
CA GLU A 199 15.78 -23.00 -51.86
C GLU A 199 15.63 -24.28 -52.70
N ALA A 200 14.59 -25.08 -52.45
CA ALA A 200 14.33 -26.29 -53.21
C ALA A 200 13.95 -26.01 -54.68
N LEU A 201 13.18 -24.95 -54.93
CA LEU A 201 12.83 -24.52 -56.29
C LEU A 201 14.03 -23.93 -57.02
N GLU A 202 14.85 -23.13 -56.34
CA GLU A 202 16.11 -22.61 -56.88
C GLU A 202 17.03 -23.72 -57.35
N LYS A 203 17.17 -24.77 -56.53
CA LYS A 203 17.94 -25.96 -56.90
C LYS A 203 17.36 -26.64 -58.14
N LYS A 204 16.04 -26.87 -58.19
CA LYS A 204 15.38 -27.49 -59.36
C LYS A 204 15.57 -26.68 -60.63
N VAL A 205 15.49 -25.35 -60.55
CA VAL A 205 15.74 -24.47 -61.70
C VAL A 205 17.20 -24.55 -62.12
N GLY A 206 18.15 -24.54 -61.18
CA GLY A 206 19.57 -24.73 -61.47
C GLY A 206 19.87 -26.07 -62.16
N ASP A 207 19.32 -27.17 -61.64
CA ASP A 207 19.47 -28.51 -62.23
C ASP A 207 18.86 -28.56 -63.65
N ALA A 208 17.69 -27.94 -63.84
CA ALA A 208 17.05 -27.84 -65.15
C ALA A 208 17.91 -27.03 -66.14
N GLU A 209 18.45 -25.89 -65.71
CA GLU A 209 19.36 -25.07 -66.52
C GLU A 209 20.56 -25.88 -67.02
N GLU A 210 21.18 -26.68 -66.15
CA GLU A 210 22.31 -27.52 -66.52
C GLU A 210 21.92 -28.60 -67.55
N ILE A 211 20.79 -29.28 -67.32
CA ILE A 211 20.26 -30.30 -68.24
C ILE A 211 19.93 -29.71 -69.61
N TYR A 212 19.22 -28.57 -69.65
CA TYR A 212 18.86 -27.91 -70.90
C TYR A 212 20.10 -27.38 -71.63
N ALA A 213 21.07 -26.79 -70.91
CA ALA A 213 22.33 -26.36 -71.50
C ALA A 213 23.10 -27.53 -72.13
N ALA A 214 23.17 -28.68 -71.46
CA ALA A 214 23.77 -29.88 -72.01
C ALA A 214 23.01 -30.40 -73.25
N LYS A 215 21.67 -30.35 -73.22
CA LYS A 215 20.84 -30.78 -74.35
C LYS A 215 20.99 -29.87 -75.57
N ILE A 216 21.04 -28.55 -75.35
CA ILE A 216 21.27 -27.57 -76.42
C ILE A 216 22.64 -27.81 -77.05
N ARG A 217 23.71 -27.95 -76.27
CA ARG A 217 25.06 -28.26 -76.79
C ARG A 217 25.07 -29.54 -77.64
N GLN A 218 24.35 -30.58 -77.21
CA GLN A 218 24.25 -31.84 -77.97
C GLN A 218 23.52 -31.63 -79.31
N LEU A 219 22.44 -30.87 -79.33
CA LEU A 219 21.68 -30.58 -80.55
C LEU A 219 22.48 -29.69 -81.51
N GLU A 220 23.22 -28.71 -81.00
CA GLU A 220 24.15 -27.88 -81.79
C GLU A 220 25.25 -28.71 -82.45
N GLN A 221 25.80 -29.70 -81.74
CA GLN A 221 26.80 -30.62 -82.27
C GLN A 221 26.24 -31.57 -83.34
N GLN A 222 24.98 -31.98 -83.21
CA GLN A 222 24.28 -32.76 -84.27
C GLN A 222 23.96 -31.90 -85.49
N ARG A 223 23.72 -30.61 -85.29
CA ARG A 223 23.43 -29.64 -86.35
C ARG A 223 24.62 -29.42 -87.28
N SER A 224 25.84 -29.35 -86.76
CA SER A 224 27.05 -29.09 -87.56
C SER A 224 27.40 -30.21 -88.55
N GLY A 225 26.81 -31.40 -88.42
CA GLY A 225 27.05 -32.55 -89.29
C GLY A 225 25.86 -33.01 -90.15
N SER A 226 24.75 -32.26 -90.22
CA SER A 226 23.52 -32.69 -90.92
C SER A 226 23.18 -31.86 -92.17
N PRO A 227 22.45 -32.43 -93.15
CA PRO A 227 21.96 -31.72 -94.33
C PRO A 227 20.85 -30.70 -94.00
N ASP A 228 20.75 -29.63 -94.79
CA ASP A 228 19.92 -28.42 -94.56
C ASP A 228 18.49 -28.68 -94.04
N SER A 229 17.81 -29.72 -94.54
CA SER A 229 16.45 -30.05 -94.10
C SER A 229 16.38 -30.53 -92.64
N LYS A 230 17.39 -31.24 -92.12
CA LYS A 230 17.46 -31.68 -90.71
C LYS A 230 17.95 -30.55 -89.80
N THR A 231 18.74 -29.62 -90.34
CA THR A 231 19.27 -28.45 -89.65
C THR A 231 18.16 -27.53 -89.13
N ALA A 232 17.13 -27.27 -89.96
CA ALA A 232 15.97 -26.47 -89.58
C ALA A 232 15.14 -27.08 -88.44
N VAL A 233 14.94 -28.40 -88.45
CA VAL A 233 14.19 -29.12 -87.40
C VAL A 233 14.93 -29.09 -86.06
N LEU A 234 16.27 -29.21 -86.09
CA LEU A 234 17.09 -29.11 -84.88
C LEU A 234 17.06 -27.68 -84.31
N GLU A 235 17.03 -26.66 -85.16
CA GLU A 235 16.97 -25.25 -84.76
C GLU A 235 15.62 -24.88 -84.12
N GLU A 236 14.52 -25.40 -84.65
CA GLU A 236 13.19 -25.24 -84.03
C GLU A 236 13.14 -25.91 -82.64
N LYS A 237 13.78 -27.08 -82.50
CA LYS A 237 13.84 -27.80 -81.22
C LYS A 237 14.70 -27.10 -80.18
N ILE A 238 15.82 -26.48 -80.57
CA ILE A 238 16.64 -25.65 -79.68
C ILE A 238 15.83 -24.44 -79.20
N LYS A 239 15.19 -23.71 -80.13
CA LYS A 239 14.33 -22.56 -79.77
C LYS A 239 13.19 -22.94 -78.83
N ALA A 240 12.58 -24.11 -79.03
CA ALA A 240 11.52 -24.60 -78.14
C ALA A 240 12.04 -24.87 -76.72
N LEU A 241 13.22 -25.48 -76.58
CA LEU A 241 13.85 -25.75 -75.27
C LEU A 241 14.29 -24.46 -74.58
N GLU A 242 14.86 -23.50 -75.31
CA GLU A 242 15.22 -22.18 -74.78
C GLU A 242 13.99 -21.41 -74.29
N LYS A 243 12.88 -21.46 -75.04
CA LYS A 243 11.62 -20.83 -74.64
C LYS A 243 11.04 -21.46 -73.38
N GLU A 244 11.02 -22.79 -73.30
CA GLU A 244 10.54 -23.51 -72.10
C GLU A 244 11.39 -23.15 -70.87
N LEU A 245 12.71 -23.12 -71.02
CA LEU A 245 13.61 -22.71 -69.94
C LEU A 245 13.39 -21.25 -69.51
N SER A 246 13.19 -20.33 -70.47
CA SER A 246 12.89 -18.92 -70.17
C SER A 246 11.60 -18.80 -69.36
N VAL A 247 10.53 -19.52 -69.77
CA VAL A 247 9.25 -19.50 -69.05
C VAL A 247 9.40 -20.03 -67.63
N GLN A 248 10.18 -21.10 -67.42
CA GLN A 248 10.44 -21.63 -66.08
C GLN A 248 11.26 -20.68 -65.20
N LYS A 249 12.26 -20.00 -65.77
CA LYS A 249 13.04 -18.96 -65.08
C LYS A 249 12.17 -17.78 -64.65
N ASP A 250 11.32 -17.29 -65.55
CA ASP A 250 10.43 -16.15 -65.29
C ASP A 250 9.38 -16.49 -64.22
N MET A 251 8.79 -17.69 -64.29
CA MET A 251 7.87 -18.18 -63.26
C MET A 251 8.57 -18.27 -61.89
N HIS A 252 9.76 -18.85 -61.83
CA HIS A 252 10.51 -18.96 -60.58
C HIS A 252 10.94 -17.60 -60.03
N ALA A 253 11.41 -16.69 -60.88
CA ALA A 253 11.78 -15.33 -60.48
C ALA A 253 10.58 -14.58 -59.89
N SER A 254 9.41 -14.67 -60.55
CA SER A 254 8.18 -14.05 -60.03
C SER A 254 7.74 -14.64 -58.69
N PHE A 255 7.81 -15.97 -58.52
CA PHE A 255 7.48 -16.66 -57.28
C PHE A 255 8.45 -16.27 -56.15
N LYS A 256 9.76 -16.25 -56.43
CA LYS A 256 10.80 -15.85 -55.48
C LYS A 256 10.58 -14.43 -54.99
N VAL A 257 10.31 -13.48 -55.89
CA VAL A 257 10.04 -12.08 -55.50
C VAL A 257 8.80 -12.01 -54.60
N SER A 258 7.70 -12.68 -54.99
CA SER A 258 6.47 -12.70 -54.20
C SER A 258 6.68 -13.26 -52.79
N LYS A 259 7.35 -14.42 -52.66
CA LYS A 259 7.61 -15.04 -51.35
C LYS A 259 8.63 -14.27 -50.52
N THR A 260 9.62 -13.63 -51.15
CA THR A 260 10.58 -12.78 -50.43
C THR A 260 9.89 -11.55 -49.83
N MET A 261 8.93 -10.94 -50.54
CA MET A 261 8.12 -9.85 -49.99
C MET A 261 7.29 -10.31 -48.79
N GLU A 262 6.64 -11.48 -48.89
CA GLU A 262 5.87 -12.08 -47.79
C GLU A 262 6.73 -12.32 -46.54
N ILE A 263 7.93 -12.88 -46.71
CA ILE A 263 8.90 -13.09 -45.61
C ILE A 263 9.31 -11.75 -44.98
N ASN A 264 9.54 -10.71 -45.78
CA ASN A 264 9.93 -9.40 -45.27
C ASN A 264 8.82 -8.73 -44.45
N GLU A 265 7.56 -8.84 -44.87
CA GLU A 265 6.41 -8.34 -44.11
C GLU A 265 6.26 -9.09 -42.77
N LEU A 266 6.42 -10.42 -42.77
CA LEU A 266 6.38 -11.20 -41.54
C LEU A 266 7.50 -10.80 -40.55
N ARG A 267 8.73 -10.59 -41.05
CA ARG A 267 9.87 -10.12 -40.23
C ARG A 267 9.66 -8.73 -39.66
N LYS A 268 9.01 -7.84 -40.42
CA LYS A 268 8.65 -6.50 -39.95
C LYS A 268 7.65 -6.57 -38.80
N ALA A 269 6.61 -7.39 -38.93
CA ALA A 269 5.63 -7.62 -37.88
C ALA A 269 6.28 -8.22 -36.61
N GLU A 270 7.22 -9.15 -36.76
CA GLU A 270 7.98 -9.71 -35.63
C GLU A 270 8.81 -8.64 -34.90
N MET A 271 9.45 -7.74 -35.65
CA MET A 271 10.23 -6.63 -35.08
C MET A 271 9.35 -5.60 -34.35
N GLU A 272 8.17 -5.27 -34.90
CA GLU A 272 7.20 -4.39 -34.23
C GLU A 272 6.69 -5.00 -32.93
N ALA A 273 6.42 -6.30 -32.93
CA ALA A 273 5.99 -7.01 -31.72
C ALA A 273 7.10 -7.07 -30.66
N TYR A 274 8.36 -7.24 -31.06
CA TYR A 274 9.51 -7.16 -30.16
C TYR A 274 9.62 -5.78 -29.49
N LYS A 275 9.49 -4.70 -30.27
CA LYS A 275 9.53 -3.32 -29.74
C LYS A 275 8.43 -3.07 -28.72
N LEU A 276 7.20 -3.50 -29.01
CA LEU A 276 6.07 -3.34 -28.10
C LEU A 276 6.29 -4.14 -26.79
N ASN A 277 6.91 -5.32 -26.88
CA ASN A 277 7.22 -6.12 -25.70
C ASN A 277 8.29 -5.46 -24.82
N GLU A 278 9.30 -4.82 -25.44
CA GLU A 278 10.33 -4.08 -24.70
C GLU A 278 9.74 -2.81 -24.04
N GLU A 279 8.82 -2.13 -24.72
CA GLU A 279 8.08 -1.00 -24.15
C GLU A 279 7.20 -1.43 -22.98
N LEU A 280 6.52 -2.59 -23.08
CA LEU A 280 5.77 -3.18 -21.97
C LEU A 280 6.67 -3.54 -20.78
N LYS A 281 7.86 -4.08 -21.03
CA LYS A 281 8.84 -4.40 -19.99
C LYS A 281 9.29 -3.12 -19.28
N ARG A 282 9.63 -2.08 -20.05
CA ARG A 282 10.01 -0.78 -19.50
C ARG A 282 8.89 -0.15 -18.68
N LEU A 283 7.65 -0.18 -19.16
CA LEU A 283 6.49 0.32 -18.41
C LEU A 283 6.23 -0.48 -17.13
N ARG A 284 6.48 -1.80 -17.13
CA ARG A 284 6.43 -2.62 -15.89
C ARG A 284 7.49 -2.17 -14.90
N GLU A 285 8.73 -1.97 -15.37
CA GLU A 285 9.85 -1.48 -14.54
C GLU A 285 9.60 -0.05 -14.02
N GLU A 286 8.98 0.83 -14.81
CA GLU A 286 8.59 2.20 -14.39
C GLU A 286 7.34 2.20 -13.47
N SER A 287 6.43 1.22 -13.59
CA SER A 287 5.23 1.13 -12.74
C SER A 287 5.50 0.59 -11.33
N VAL A 288 6.64 -0.07 -11.14
CA VAL A 288 7.14 -0.44 -9.83
C VAL A 288 8.08 0.70 -9.44
N ASP A 289 7.59 1.69 -8.70
CA ASP A 289 8.46 2.55 -7.89
C ASP A 289 9.12 1.64 -6.83
N ALA A 290 10.10 0.85 -7.26
CA ALA A 290 10.80 -0.16 -6.49
C ALA A 290 11.47 0.49 -5.28
N VAL A 291 11.85 1.77 -5.42
CA VAL A 291 12.40 2.59 -4.36
C VAL A 291 11.36 2.93 -3.29
N GLU A 292 10.15 3.34 -3.67
CA GLU A 292 9.09 3.67 -2.70
C GLU A 292 8.56 2.41 -1.99
N THR A 293 8.42 1.32 -2.75
CA THR A 293 8.00 0.01 -2.21
C THR A 293 9.04 -0.55 -1.23
N GLU A 294 10.33 -0.48 -1.58
CA GLU A 294 11.43 -0.94 -0.72
C GLU A 294 11.61 -0.04 0.51
N ASN A 295 11.42 1.28 0.36
CA ASN A 295 11.45 2.21 1.49
C ASN A 295 10.29 1.95 2.47
N LEU A 296 9.07 1.77 1.99
CA LEU A 296 7.91 1.42 2.81
C LEU A 296 8.10 0.07 3.50
N LYS A 297 8.70 -0.90 2.81
CA LYS A 297 9.02 -2.20 3.38
C LYS A 297 10.02 -2.10 4.53
N ARG A 298 11.12 -1.36 4.36
CA ARG A 298 12.09 -1.10 5.44
C ARG A 298 11.47 -0.37 6.62
N GLN A 299 10.61 0.61 6.36
CA GLN A 299 9.89 1.32 7.41
C GLN A 299 8.96 0.39 8.19
N ASN A 300 8.24 -0.52 7.50
CA ASN A 300 7.43 -1.54 8.15
C ASN A 300 8.26 -2.52 8.98
N GLU A 301 9.41 -2.97 8.48
CA GLU A 301 10.32 -3.85 9.24
C GLU A 301 10.82 -3.17 10.52
N GLN A 302 11.14 -1.87 10.48
CA GLN A 302 11.52 -1.10 11.66
C GLN A 302 10.38 -0.98 12.68
N LEU A 303 9.16 -0.68 12.23
CA LEU A 303 7.98 -0.59 13.11
C LEU A 303 7.66 -1.94 13.77
N VAL A 304 7.81 -3.05 13.04
CA VAL A 304 7.61 -4.41 13.59
C VAL A 304 8.63 -4.69 14.70
N GLN A 305 9.91 -4.37 14.50
CA GLN A 305 10.94 -4.52 15.53
C GLN A 305 10.66 -3.67 16.78
N GLU A 306 10.17 -2.45 16.60
CA GLU A 306 9.82 -1.56 17.71
C GLU A 306 8.61 -2.08 18.50
N LEU A 307 7.60 -2.64 17.82
CA LEU A 307 6.46 -3.31 18.44
C LEU A 307 6.89 -4.56 19.23
N GLU A 308 7.80 -5.36 18.70
CA GLU A 308 8.35 -6.54 19.40
C GLU A 308 9.13 -6.14 20.66
N SER A 309 9.94 -5.08 20.58
CA SER A 309 10.65 -4.52 21.73
C SER A 309 9.69 -4.04 22.82
N MET A 310 8.66 -3.27 22.45
CA MET A 310 7.63 -2.81 23.39
C MET A 310 6.85 -3.98 24.01
N ARG A 311 6.60 -5.05 23.23
CA ARG A 311 5.95 -6.27 23.73
C ARG A 311 6.80 -6.96 24.80
N MET A 312 8.11 -7.08 24.58
CA MET A 312 9.02 -7.65 25.59
C MET A 312 9.07 -6.79 26.86
N ASP A 313 9.10 -5.45 26.73
CA ASP A 313 9.07 -4.54 27.86
C ASP A 313 7.77 -4.66 28.66
N MET A 314 6.62 -4.83 27.98
CA MET A 314 5.34 -5.09 28.64
C MET A 314 5.35 -6.41 29.40
N GLU A 315 5.85 -7.50 28.79
CA GLU A 315 5.96 -8.80 29.47
C GLU A 315 6.85 -8.70 30.73
N LEU A 316 7.96 -7.96 30.65
CA LEU A 316 8.83 -7.71 31.80
C LEU A 316 8.10 -6.93 32.90
N ARG A 317 7.34 -5.89 32.54
CA ARG A 317 6.52 -5.14 33.51
C ARG A 317 5.47 -6.02 34.17
N ASP A 318 4.80 -6.90 33.42
CA ASP A 318 3.80 -7.82 33.97
C ASP A 318 4.42 -8.81 34.97
N THR A 319 5.62 -9.34 34.68
CA THR A 319 6.33 -10.19 35.66
C THR A 319 6.71 -9.41 36.92
N LYS A 320 7.12 -8.14 36.76
CA LYS A 320 7.44 -7.28 37.90
C LYS A 320 6.21 -6.99 38.75
N ILE A 321 5.07 -6.69 38.12
CA ILE A 321 3.79 -6.48 38.80
C ILE A 321 3.43 -7.73 39.61
N LYS A 322 3.48 -8.93 39.02
CA LYS A 322 3.22 -10.19 39.74
C LYS A 322 4.11 -10.38 40.97
N SER A 323 5.42 -10.11 40.84
CA SER A 323 6.34 -10.22 42.00
C SER A 323 6.02 -9.21 43.11
N LEU A 324 5.59 -7.99 42.74
CA LEU A 324 5.20 -6.97 43.71
C LEU A 324 3.87 -7.32 44.39
N GLU A 325 2.92 -7.91 43.65
CA GLU A 325 1.65 -8.41 44.22
C GLU A 325 1.89 -9.55 45.22
N GLU A 326 2.79 -10.49 44.92
CA GLU A 326 3.19 -11.55 45.85
C GLU A 326 3.85 -10.99 47.11
N LEU A 327 4.77 -10.02 46.94
CA LEU A 327 5.41 -9.36 48.07
C LEU A 327 4.40 -8.62 48.95
N LEU A 328 3.47 -7.88 48.33
CA LEU A 328 2.42 -7.17 49.04
C LEU A 328 1.52 -8.12 49.83
N LYS A 329 1.17 -9.27 49.25
CA LYS A 329 0.40 -10.33 49.91
C LYS A 329 1.15 -10.94 51.08
N SER A 330 2.45 -11.21 50.93
CA SER A 330 3.31 -11.72 52.02
C SER A 330 3.39 -10.72 53.18
N THR A 331 3.63 -9.45 52.87
CA THR A 331 3.69 -8.37 53.88
C THR A 331 2.34 -8.16 54.56
N GLN A 332 1.23 -8.28 53.85
CA GLN A 332 -0.12 -8.24 54.45
C GLN A 332 -0.33 -9.41 55.40
N GLN A 333 0.03 -10.63 54.99
CA GLN A 333 -0.05 -11.82 55.84
C GLN A 333 0.82 -11.70 57.10
N GLU A 334 2.02 -11.13 56.98
CA GLU A 334 2.90 -10.86 58.12
C GLU A 334 2.31 -9.81 59.07
N ASN A 335 1.76 -8.72 58.55
CA ASN A 335 1.05 -7.72 59.36
C ASN A 335 -0.20 -8.30 60.05
N ASP A 336 -0.95 -9.17 59.37
CA ASP A 336 -2.10 -9.86 59.95
C ASP A 336 -1.69 -10.88 61.02
N ALA A 337 -0.56 -11.58 60.80
CA ALA A 337 0.02 -12.48 61.80
C ALA A 337 0.53 -11.72 63.02
N LEU A 338 1.17 -10.56 62.83
CA LEU A 338 1.58 -9.66 63.92
C LEU A 338 0.38 -9.06 64.65
N ARG A 339 -0.72 -8.76 63.95
CA ARG A 339 -2.00 -8.37 64.55
C ARG A 339 -2.64 -9.49 65.38
N ASN A 340 -2.52 -10.74 64.93
CA ASN A 340 -3.04 -11.92 65.63
C ASN A 340 -2.13 -12.40 66.77
N HIS A 341 -0.82 -12.11 66.72
CA HIS A 341 0.09 -12.15 67.87
C HIS A 341 -0.03 -10.86 68.70
N GLY A 342 -1.26 -10.58 69.14
CA GLY A 342 -1.46 -9.68 70.25
C GLY A 342 -0.77 -10.27 71.48
N TYR A 343 0.22 -9.55 72.00
CA TYR A 343 0.51 -9.58 73.43
C TYR A 343 -0.81 -9.47 74.19
N ASP A 344 -1.05 -10.38 75.13
CA ASP A 344 -2.14 -10.29 76.09
C ASP A 344 -2.07 -8.93 76.80
N ILE A 345 -2.86 -7.96 76.34
CA ILE A 345 -3.23 -6.80 77.13
C ILE A 345 -4.37 -7.28 78.04
N PRO A 346 -4.18 -7.33 79.37
CA PRO A 346 -5.25 -7.71 80.27
C PRO A 346 -6.39 -6.72 80.11
N SER A 347 -7.59 -7.25 79.89
CA SER A 347 -8.84 -6.50 79.82
C SER A 347 -9.17 -5.89 81.19
N SER A 348 -8.49 -4.79 81.54
CA SER A 348 -8.99 -3.79 82.46
C SER A 348 -9.50 -2.63 81.62
N ALA A 349 -10.82 -2.60 81.43
CA ALA A 349 -11.52 -1.39 81.02
C ALA A 349 -11.37 -0.34 82.14
N THR A 350 -10.22 0.34 82.16
CA THR A 350 -10.04 1.58 82.89
C THR A 350 -10.17 2.69 81.87
N THR A 351 -11.29 3.40 81.92
CA THR A 351 -11.46 4.72 81.33
C THR A 351 -10.37 5.64 81.89
N MET A 352 -9.19 5.65 81.27
CA MET A 352 -8.16 6.64 81.53
C MET A 352 -8.59 7.92 80.82
N SER A 353 -9.15 8.82 81.64
CA SER A 353 -9.56 10.16 81.24
C SER A 353 -8.39 10.86 80.54
N ASN A 354 -8.54 11.18 79.25
CA ASN A 354 -7.65 12.08 78.49
C ASN A 354 -7.76 13.51 79.08
N LYS A 355 -7.19 13.73 80.26
CA LYS A 355 -7.20 15.03 80.95
C LYS A 355 -5.85 15.74 80.96
N ASN A 356 -4.80 15.19 80.34
CA ASN A 356 -3.44 15.71 80.55
C ASN A 356 -2.65 16.17 79.32
N LEU A 357 -3.23 16.17 78.12
CA LEU A 357 -2.57 16.65 76.89
C LEU A 357 -2.80 18.14 76.58
N LEU A 358 -3.68 18.79 77.35
CA LEU A 358 -4.00 20.20 77.20
C LEU A 358 -3.40 21.00 78.36
N ASP A 359 -2.88 22.19 78.08
CA ASP A 359 -2.56 23.19 79.09
C ASP A 359 -3.83 23.81 79.69
N GLU A 360 -3.67 24.71 80.65
CA GLU A 360 -4.77 25.36 81.39
C GLU A 360 -5.71 26.19 80.49
N ASN A 361 -5.29 26.45 79.25
CA ASN A 361 -5.99 27.24 78.26
C ASN A 361 -6.52 26.39 77.09
N GLY A 362 -6.39 25.06 77.15
CA GLY A 362 -6.89 24.16 76.10
C GLY A 362 -5.97 24.01 74.89
N GLY A 363 -4.70 24.44 74.97
CA GLY A 363 -3.68 24.22 73.95
C GLY A 363 -2.92 22.90 74.16
N LEU A 364 -2.46 22.27 73.08
CA LEU A 364 -1.62 21.06 73.16
C LEU A 364 -0.28 21.36 73.85
N LYS A 365 0.08 20.58 74.88
CA LYS A 365 1.37 20.73 75.57
C LYS A 365 2.53 20.44 74.60
N VAL A 366 3.38 21.44 74.33
CA VAL A 366 4.61 21.28 73.56
C VAL A 366 5.68 20.65 74.44
N PHE A 367 6.19 19.49 74.04
CA PHE A 367 7.28 18.83 74.74
C PHE A 367 8.61 19.45 74.34
N VAL A 368 9.30 20.07 75.31
CA VAL A 368 10.66 20.59 75.15
C VAL A 368 11.62 19.57 75.76
N PRO A 369 12.51 18.93 74.97
CA PRO A 369 13.48 17.96 75.47
C PRO A 369 14.45 18.59 76.50
N GLU A 370 14.89 17.83 77.49
CA GLU A 370 15.84 18.29 78.52
C GLU A 370 17.23 18.68 77.97
N GLU A 371 17.60 18.14 76.80
CA GLU A 371 18.79 18.55 76.07
C GLU A 371 18.41 19.11 74.69
N LYS A 372 18.97 20.28 74.35
CA LYS A 372 18.81 20.89 73.03
C LYS A 372 19.63 20.09 72.01
N ILE A 373 19.03 19.09 71.41
CA ILE A 373 19.61 18.37 70.29
C ILE A 373 19.27 19.17 69.03
N ASP A 374 20.29 19.64 68.32
CA ASP A 374 20.14 20.22 66.99
C ASP A 374 19.72 19.11 66.01
N PRO A 375 18.50 19.16 65.43
CA PRO A 375 18.01 18.15 64.49
C PRO A 375 18.87 18.03 63.22
N SER A 376 19.69 19.05 62.94
CA SER A 376 20.52 19.16 61.74
C SER A 376 21.98 18.78 61.99
N ALA A 377 22.37 18.46 63.22
CA ALA A 377 23.75 18.11 63.56
C ALA A 377 24.25 16.89 62.76
N GLY A 378 25.27 17.10 61.93
CA GLY A 378 25.92 16.06 61.13
C GLY A 378 25.33 15.81 59.73
N ARG A 379 24.39 16.64 59.28
CA ARG A 379 23.95 16.64 57.87
C ARG A 379 24.74 17.67 57.07
N GLU A 380 25.05 17.35 55.82
CA GLU A 380 25.60 18.31 54.87
C GLU A 380 24.48 19.30 54.47
N ASP A 381 24.80 20.59 54.41
CA ASP A 381 23.82 21.62 54.05
C ASP A 381 23.28 21.37 52.64
N PHE A 382 21.96 21.49 52.46
CA PHE A 382 21.30 21.27 51.17
C PHE A 382 20.61 22.55 50.70
N CYS A 383 20.88 22.96 49.46
CA CYS A 383 20.29 24.14 48.85
C CYS A 383 19.05 23.79 48.03
N SER A 384 17.90 24.25 48.48
CA SER A 384 16.61 24.02 47.80
C SER A 384 16.40 24.83 46.52
N PHE A 385 17.32 25.75 46.18
CA PHE A 385 17.25 26.53 44.94
C PHE A 385 17.96 25.86 43.77
N CYS A 386 19.07 25.16 44.02
CA CYS A 386 19.85 24.49 42.97
C CYS A 386 19.92 22.97 43.12
N ASP A 387 19.27 22.43 44.16
CA ASP A 387 19.24 21.01 44.54
C ASP A 387 20.65 20.39 44.68
N ARG A 388 21.58 21.13 45.29
CA ARG A 388 22.96 20.67 45.56
C ARG A 388 23.30 20.69 47.03
N GLU A 389 24.14 19.75 47.43
CA GLU A 389 24.71 19.63 48.77
C GLU A 389 25.94 20.55 48.94
N GLY A 390 26.29 20.89 50.18
CA GLY A 390 27.47 21.66 50.57
C GLY A 390 27.26 23.17 50.79
N HIS A 391 26.03 23.69 50.69
CA HIS A 391 25.69 25.08 51.06
C HIS A 391 24.20 25.23 51.39
N SER A 392 23.85 26.22 52.22
CA SER A 392 22.46 26.56 52.50
C SER A 392 21.84 27.39 51.37
N THR A 393 20.51 27.32 51.26
CA THR A 393 19.70 28.11 50.32
C THR A 393 20.02 29.62 50.35
N ASP A 394 20.37 30.18 51.52
CA ASP A 394 20.68 31.60 51.69
C ASP A 394 22.08 32.03 51.20
N ASP A 395 22.99 31.08 50.96
CA ASP A 395 24.38 31.30 50.52
C ASP A 395 24.63 30.62 49.16
N CYS A 396 23.60 30.53 48.31
CA CYS A 396 23.68 29.85 47.02
C CYS A 396 24.62 30.58 46.04
N PRO A 397 25.79 30.01 45.69
CA PRO A 397 26.71 30.67 44.76
C PRO A 397 26.19 30.68 43.31
N TYR A 398 25.06 30.01 43.05
CA TYR A 398 24.42 29.85 41.75
C TYR A 398 23.15 30.71 41.59
N GLU A 399 22.82 31.57 42.56
CA GLU A 399 21.57 32.36 42.59
C GLU A 399 21.41 33.29 41.37
N LYS A 400 22.52 33.67 40.70
CA LYS A 400 22.51 34.64 39.58
C LYS A 400 22.34 34.03 38.19
N ASP A 401 22.36 32.71 38.02
CA ASP A 401 22.30 32.09 36.70
C ASP A 401 20.86 31.88 36.18
N ASN A 402 19.84 32.16 36.99
CA ASN A 402 18.42 31.94 36.67
C ASN A 402 17.59 33.23 36.44
N ILE A 403 18.21 34.42 36.35
CA ILE A 403 17.47 35.69 36.16
C ILE A 403 17.47 36.20 34.71
N GLU A 404 18.26 35.63 33.79
CA GLU A 404 18.21 36.01 32.37
C GLU A 404 17.65 34.88 31.51
N LEU A 405 16.32 34.72 31.49
CA LEU A 405 15.55 34.14 30.37
C LEU A 405 14.04 34.25 30.67
N PHE A 406 13.52 35.47 30.56
CA PHE A 406 12.13 35.71 30.15
C PHE A 406 12.10 36.75 29.04
#